data_AF-A0A2M7WB68-F1
#
_entry.id   AF-A0A2M7WB68-F1
#
_cell.length_a   1.000
_cell.length_b   1.000
_cell.length_c   1.000
_cell.angle_alpha   90.00
_cell.angle_beta   90.00
_cell.angle_gamma   90.00
#
_symmetry.space_group_name_H-M   'P 1'
#
loop_
_entity.id
_entity.type
_entity.pdbx_description
1 polymer ?
#
loop_
_entity_poly.entity_id
_entity_poly.type
_entity_poly.pdbx_seq_one_letter_code
_entity_poly.pdbx_strand_id
1 'polypeptide(L)'
;MTPTNAPMSLGLRLFLSLFTMAMGAIPILSAFDLGPVGAAQINGPAWMGLAAGSVFVAAGLAVLAHGTRWANLFVFPILLGLAAMATWIGFGPGARACDGGLSVLGFVLESGSSGWICRVPFGYGAIVIDAVLLFFMLTGLQKLTGDPERWSWLGKAGEGAIWIAVAPLILVVLVPLIVLGLWEALTLRMKTGQWPRNEGFIRKQRAQGLLQRLKR
;
A
#
# COMPACT_ATOMS: atom_id res chain seq x y z
N MET A 1 -6.97 9.01 -22.61
CA MET A 1 -7.73 7.77 -22.81
C MET A 1 -8.24 7.33 -21.45
N THR A 2 -9.51 7.59 -21.17
CA THR A 2 -10.19 6.96 -20.03
C THR A 2 -10.31 5.47 -20.36
N PRO A 3 -9.72 4.55 -19.58
CA PRO A 3 -9.94 3.13 -19.79
C PRO A 3 -11.46 2.88 -19.69
N THR A 4 -12.06 2.43 -20.79
CA THR A 4 -13.42 1.92 -20.82
C THR A 4 -13.43 0.60 -20.06
N ASN A 5 -13.49 0.69 -18.73
CA ASN A 5 -13.69 -0.47 -17.89
C ASN A 5 -15.10 -1.00 -18.18
N ALA A 6 -15.18 -2.05 -19.00
CA ALA A 6 -16.43 -2.76 -19.22
C ALA A 6 -17.02 -3.14 -17.85
N PRO A 7 -18.33 -2.93 -17.62
CA PRO A 7 -18.94 -3.25 -16.35
C PRO A 7 -18.76 -4.74 -16.04
N MET A 8 -18.30 -5.05 -14.83
CA MET A 8 -18.17 -6.43 -14.36
C MET A 8 -19.53 -7.14 -14.42
N SER A 9 -19.57 -8.38 -14.90
CA SER A 9 -20.80 -9.15 -14.91
C SER A 9 -21.31 -9.37 -13.49
N LEU A 10 -22.64 -9.37 -13.31
CA LEU A 10 -23.26 -9.56 -11.99
C LEU A 10 -22.80 -10.87 -11.33
N GLY A 11 -22.71 -11.95 -12.11
CA GLY A 11 -22.28 -13.26 -11.63
C GLY A 11 -20.85 -13.24 -11.09
N LEU A 12 -19.91 -12.59 -11.80
CA LEU A 12 -18.53 -12.46 -11.34
C LEU A 12 -18.45 -11.61 -10.06
N ARG A 13 -19.21 -10.51 -9.99
CA ARG A 13 -19.26 -9.66 -8.80
C ARG A 13 -19.77 -10.43 -7.57
N LEU A 14 -20.86 -11.19 -7.72
CA LEU A 14 -21.43 -12.00 -6.65
C LEU A 14 -20.44 -13.07 -6.19
N PHE A 15 -19.84 -13.80 -7.14
CA PHE A 15 -18.83 -14.81 -6.84
C PHE A 15 -17.66 -14.23 -6.05
N LEU A 16 -17.05 -13.14 -6.53
CA LEU A 16 -15.93 -12.49 -5.86
C LEU A 16 -16.33 -12.01 -4.45
N SER A 17 -17.48 -11.37 -4.30
CA SER A 17 -17.93 -10.88 -3.00
C SER A 17 -18.11 -12.01 -1.97
N LEU A 18 -18.81 -13.08 -2.33
CA LEU A 18 -19.07 -14.23 -1.46
C LEU A 18 -17.77 -14.97 -1.14
N PHE A 19 -16.91 -15.16 -2.14
CA PHE A 19 -15.62 -15.79 -1.94
C PHE A 19 -14.75 -15.00 -0.95
N THR A 20 -14.64 -13.67 -1.13
CA THR A 20 -13.87 -12.82 -0.21
C THR A 20 -14.47 -12.82 1.21
N MET A 21 -15.80 -12.75 1.35
CA MET A 21 -16.46 -12.84 2.66
C MET A 21 -16.22 -14.19 3.34
N ALA A 22 -16.29 -15.29 2.59
CA ALA A 22 -16.03 -16.63 3.11
C ALA A 22 -14.58 -16.78 3.61
N MET A 23 -13.60 -16.21 2.89
CA MET A 23 -12.21 -16.17 3.34
C MET A 23 -12.03 -15.38 4.64
N GLY A 24 -12.85 -14.34 4.87
CA GLY A 24 -12.86 -13.58 6.12
C GLY A 24 -13.54 -14.31 7.28
N ALA A 25 -14.54 -15.16 7.01
CA ALA A 25 -15.25 -15.90 8.04
C ALA A 25 -14.33 -16.88 8.79
N ILE A 26 -13.38 -17.51 8.09
CA ILE A 26 -12.45 -18.49 8.69
C ILE A 26 -11.65 -17.89 9.87
N PRO A 27 -10.87 -16.81 9.72
CA PRO A 27 -10.12 -16.22 10.84
C PRO A 27 -11.02 -15.59 11.92
N ILE A 28 -12.24 -15.17 11.60
CA ILE A 28 -13.22 -14.75 12.62
C ILE A 28 -13.62 -15.93 13.47
N LEU A 29 -14.03 -17.05 12.86
CA LEU A 29 -14.43 -18.25 13.58
C LEU A 29 -13.26 -18.81 14.42
N SER A 30 -12.04 -18.82 13.87
CA SER A 30 -10.83 -19.20 14.60
C SER A 30 -10.55 -18.33 15.83
N ALA A 31 -10.89 -17.03 15.80
CA ALA A 31 -10.73 -16.15 16.94
C ALA A 31 -11.63 -16.51 18.13
N PHE A 32 -12.70 -17.28 17.90
CA PHE A 32 -13.64 -17.75 18.92
C PHE A 32 -13.55 -19.26 19.16
N ASP A 33 -12.48 -19.93 18.69
CA ASP A 33 -12.33 -21.39 18.75
C ASP A 33 -13.50 -22.16 18.10
N LEU A 34 -14.10 -21.56 17.06
CA LEU A 34 -15.14 -22.19 16.26
C LEU A 34 -14.54 -22.72 14.95
N GLY A 35 -14.76 -24.00 14.64
CA GLY A 35 -14.32 -24.63 13.39
C GLY A 35 -12.99 -25.40 13.50
N PRO A 36 -12.35 -25.72 12.37
CA PRO A 36 -11.21 -26.65 12.33
C PRO A 36 -9.88 -26.03 12.79
N VAL A 37 -9.78 -24.70 12.85
CA VAL A 37 -8.59 -23.95 13.23
C VAL A 37 -8.92 -23.18 14.50
N GLY A 38 -8.33 -23.57 15.63
CA GLY A 38 -8.52 -22.88 16.91
C GLY A 38 -7.63 -21.65 17.08
N ALA A 39 -7.92 -20.82 18.07
CA ALA A 39 -7.18 -19.60 18.40
C ALA A 39 -5.71 -19.89 18.75
N ALA A 40 -5.41 -21.07 19.27
CA ALA A 40 -4.05 -21.52 19.55
C ALA A 40 -3.16 -21.66 18.30
N GLN A 41 -3.75 -21.77 17.10
CA GLN A 41 -3.03 -21.83 15.82
C GLN A 41 -2.79 -20.43 15.23
N ILE A 42 -3.35 -19.38 15.83
CA ILE A 42 -3.11 -18.00 15.42
C ILE A 42 -1.81 -17.53 16.08
N ASN A 43 -0.84 -17.14 15.27
CA ASN A 43 0.40 -16.50 15.75
C ASN A 43 0.13 -15.05 16.20
N GLY A 44 -0.67 -14.87 17.24
CA GLY A 44 -1.09 -13.58 17.78
C GLY A 44 -2.33 -13.69 18.69
N PRO A 45 -2.74 -12.59 19.33
CA PRO A 45 -3.95 -12.54 20.13
C PRO A 45 -5.20 -12.71 19.26
N ALA A 46 -6.24 -13.32 19.84
CA ALA A 46 -7.49 -13.67 19.14
C ALA A 46 -8.13 -12.49 18.39
N TRP A 47 -8.05 -11.26 18.91
CA TRP A 47 -8.60 -10.09 18.25
C TRP A 47 -7.99 -9.84 16.86
N MET A 48 -6.78 -10.33 16.57
CA MET A 48 -6.18 -10.23 15.23
C MET A 48 -6.91 -11.08 14.20
N GLY A 49 -7.38 -12.28 14.58
CA GLY A 49 -8.22 -13.11 13.70
C GLY A 49 -9.52 -12.40 13.36
N LEU A 50 -10.14 -11.76 14.36
CA LEU A 50 -11.33 -10.94 14.17
C LEU A 50 -11.05 -9.73 13.24
N ALA A 51 -9.97 -8.99 13.48
CA ALA A 51 -9.59 -7.84 12.66
C ALA A 51 -9.29 -8.27 11.22
N ALA A 52 -8.46 -9.29 11.01
CA ALA A 52 -8.11 -9.82 9.70
C ALA A 52 -9.36 -10.25 8.92
N GLY A 53 -10.21 -11.06 9.54
CA GLY A 53 -11.41 -11.54 8.87
C GLY A 53 -12.43 -10.43 8.58
N SER A 54 -12.56 -9.45 9.48
CA SER A 54 -13.43 -8.29 9.24
C SER A 54 -13.01 -7.46 8.03
N VAL A 55 -11.69 -7.36 7.75
CA VAL A 55 -11.17 -6.68 6.55
C VAL A 55 -11.63 -7.41 5.28
N PHE A 56 -11.54 -8.74 5.24
CA PHE A 56 -12.01 -9.53 4.10
C PHE A 56 -13.53 -9.44 3.92
N VAL A 57 -14.30 -9.51 5.01
CA VAL A 57 -15.76 -9.34 4.96
C VAL A 57 -16.12 -7.96 4.43
N ALA A 58 -15.49 -6.89 4.94
CA ALA A 58 -15.70 -5.53 4.47
C ALA A 58 -15.30 -5.38 2.98
N ALA A 59 -14.21 -5.99 2.54
CA ALA A 59 -13.80 -5.99 1.14
C ALA A 59 -14.82 -6.68 0.23
N GLY A 60 -15.34 -7.85 0.63
CA GLY A 60 -16.39 -8.53 -0.11
C GLY A 60 -17.68 -7.71 -0.20
N LEU A 61 -18.07 -7.03 0.88
CA LEU A 61 -19.20 -6.09 0.89
C LEU A 61 -18.94 -4.86 -0.01
N ALA A 62 -17.71 -4.35 -0.06
CA ALA A 62 -17.33 -3.26 -0.95
C ALA A 62 -17.46 -3.67 -2.43
N VAL A 63 -17.04 -4.90 -2.77
CA VAL A 63 -17.19 -5.47 -4.11
C VAL A 63 -18.67 -5.67 -4.45
N LEU A 64 -19.47 -6.17 -3.52
CA LEU A 64 -20.92 -6.35 -3.72
C LEU A 64 -21.63 -5.00 -3.97
N ALA A 65 -21.27 -3.98 -3.19
CA ALA A 65 -21.81 -2.63 -3.27
C ALA A 65 -21.21 -1.79 -4.43
N HIS A 66 -20.34 -2.38 -5.26
CA HIS A 66 -19.69 -1.68 -6.36
C HIS A 66 -20.70 -0.98 -7.28
N GLY A 67 -20.41 0.28 -7.62
CA GLY A 67 -21.31 1.15 -8.40
C GLY A 67 -22.32 1.93 -7.55
N THR A 68 -22.33 1.74 -6.23
CA THR A 68 -23.16 2.51 -5.30
C THR A 68 -22.31 3.39 -4.38
N ARG A 69 -22.90 4.43 -3.80
CA ARG A 69 -22.24 5.26 -2.77
C ARG A 69 -21.83 4.47 -1.52
N TRP A 70 -22.46 3.31 -1.29
CA TRP A 70 -22.24 2.48 -0.11
C TRP A 70 -20.91 1.73 -0.14
N ALA A 71 -20.32 1.49 -1.32
CA ALA A 71 -19.01 0.85 -1.44
C ALA A 71 -17.92 1.60 -0.64
N ASN A 72 -18.01 2.93 -0.62
CA ASN A 72 -17.06 3.79 0.09
C ASN A 72 -17.15 3.65 1.63
N LEU A 73 -18.29 3.20 2.17
CA LEU A 73 -18.41 3.00 3.62
C LEU A 73 -17.54 1.85 4.12
N PHE A 74 -17.27 0.86 3.26
CA PHE A 74 -16.46 -0.30 3.62
C PHE A 74 -14.96 -0.05 3.52
N VAL A 75 -14.52 1.04 2.86
CA VAL A 75 -13.10 1.42 2.80
C VAL A 75 -12.55 1.72 4.19
N PHE A 76 -13.35 2.38 5.03
CA PHE A 76 -12.93 2.76 6.38
C PHE A 76 -12.61 1.55 7.28
N PRO A 77 -13.51 0.56 7.48
CA PRO A 77 -13.19 -0.62 8.29
C PRO A 77 -12.04 -1.46 7.69
N ILE A 78 -11.88 -1.48 6.35
CA ILE A 78 -10.72 -2.12 5.71
C ILE A 78 -9.42 -1.44 6.17
N LEU A 79 -9.32 -0.11 6.01
CA LEU A 79 -8.13 0.64 6.41
C LEU A 79 -7.88 0.55 7.91
N LEU A 80 -8.93 0.63 8.73
CA LEU A 80 -8.82 0.52 10.19
C LEU A 80 -8.33 -0.85 10.64
N GLY A 81 -8.85 -1.94 10.06
CA GLY A 81 -8.40 -3.29 10.38
C GLY A 81 -6.95 -3.52 9.96
N LEU A 82 -6.57 -3.05 8.76
CA LEU A 82 -5.19 -3.12 8.29
C LEU A 82 -4.23 -2.31 9.16
N ALA A 83 -4.60 -1.08 9.52
CA ALA A 83 -3.87 -0.22 10.46
C ALA A 83 -3.66 -0.92 11.81
N ALA A 84 -4.74 -1.41 12.43
CA ALA A 84 -4.69 -2.06 13.73
C ALA A 84 -3.75 -3.29 13.72
N MET A 85 -3.86 -4.14 12.70
CA MET A 85 -2.99 -5.31 12.55
C MET A 85 -1.53 -4.91 12.32
N ALA A 86 -1.26 -4.02 11.37
CA ALA A 86 0.11 -3.58 11.06
C ALA A 86 0.77 -2.92 12.28
N THR A 87 0.05 -2.06 12.99
CA THR A 87 0.51 -1.36 14.19
C THR A 87 0.83 -2.34 15.32
N TRP A 88 0.00 -3.37 15.53
CA TRP A 88 0.33 -4.40 16.53
C TRP A 88 1.51 -5.27 16.10
N ILE A 89 1.64 -5.64 14.82
CA ILE A 89 2.76 -6.46 14.37
C ILE A 89 4.07 -5.68 14.48
N GLY A 90 4.09 -4.42 14.04
CA GLY A 90 5.27 -3.54 14.07
C GLY A 90 5.66 -3.08 15.47
N PHE A 91 4.69 -2.49 16.20
CA PHE A 91 4.94 -1.77 17.44
C PHE A 91 4.35 -2.44 18.68
N GLY A 92 3.50 -3.45 18.51
CA GLY A 92 2.86 -4.14 19.64
C GLY A 92 3.83 -4.96 20.49
N PRO A 93 3.44 -5.27 21.75
CA PRO A 93 4.23 -6.08 22.64
C PRO A 93 4.26 -7.56 22.23
N GLY A 94 5.27 -8.29 22.70
CA GLY A 94 5.42 -9.74 22.52
C GLY A 94 6.31 -10.15 21.33
N ALA A 95 6.69 -11.42 21.32
CA ALA A 95 7.44 -12.02 20.23
C ALA A 95 6.58 -12.15 18.96
N ARG A 96 7.23 -12.22 17.80
CA ARG A 96 6.58 -12.48 16.50
C ARG A 96 7.26 -13.69 15.89
N ALA A 97 6.49 -14.74 15.63
CA ALA A 97 6.92 -15.90 14.85
C ALA A 97 6.49 -15.64 13.41
N CYS A 98 7.41 -15.07 12.63
CA CYS A 98 7.19 -14.86 11.21
C CYS A 98 8.12 -15.78 10.45
N ASP A 99 7.54 -16.80 9.85
CA ASP A 99 8.23 -17.65 8.90
C ASP A 99 8.07 -17.02 7.51
N GLY A 100 9.14 -16.41 7.02
CA GLY A 100 9.15 -15.76 5.72
C GLY A 100 10.51 -15.18 5.38
N GLY A 101 10.94 -15.38 4.13
CA GLY A 101 12.13 -14.73 3.58
C GLY A 101 11.77 -13.39 2.98
N LEU A 102 12.48 -12.33 3.35
CA LEU A 102 12.42 -11.07 2.61
C LEU A 102 13.47 -11.12 1.49
N SER A 103 13.04 -11.07 0.23
CA SER A 103 13.94 -10.86 -0.90
C SER A 103 13.90 -9.40 -1.31
N VAL A 104 15.02 -8.69 -1.15
CA VAL A 104 15.19 -7.31 -1.65
C VAL A 104 16.29 -7.32 -2.69
N LEU A 105 15.95 -7.00 -3.94
CA LEU A 105 16.91 -6.89 -5.05
C LEU A 105 17.78 -8.15 -5.24
N GLY A 106 17.23 -9.34 -5.00
CA GLY A 106 17.93 -10.62 -5.13
C GLY A 106 18.70 -11.08 -3.89
N PHE A 107 18.79 -10.25 -2.84
CA PHE A 107 19.30 -10.67 -1.54
C PHE A 107 18.19 -11.34 -0.74
N VAL A 108 18.32 -12.64 -0.51
CA VAL A 108 17.44 -13.38 0.41
C VAL A 108 17.98 -13.22 1.82
N LEU A 109 17.25 -12.51 2.68
CA LEU A 109 17.49 -12.55 4.11
C LEU A 109 16.73 -13.75 4.68
N GLU A 110 17.46 -14.83 4.98
CA GLU A 110 16.91 -15.99 5.69
C GLU A 110 16.60 -15.62 7.14
N SER A 111 15.40 -15.99 7.58
CA SER A 111 14.82 -15.62 8.86
C SER A 111 15.38 -16.43 10.02
N GLY A 112 16.59 -16.11 10.48
CA GLY A 112 17.04 -16.56 11.79
C GLY A 112 16.28 -15.78 12.88
N SER A 113 15.20 -16.36 13.43
CA SER A 113 14.38 -16.04 14.65
C SER A 113 14.19 -14.59 15.14
N SER A 114 14.70 -13.59 14.42
CA SER A 114 14.74 -12.21 14.84
C SER A 114 13.42 -11.57 14.45
N GLY A 115 12.55 -11.32 15.43
CA GLY A 115 11.25 -10.66 15.21
C GLY A 115 11.35 -9.32 14.45
N TRP A 116 12.55 -8.76 14.29
CA TRP A 116 12.86 -7.60 13.46
C TRP A 116 12.46 -7.75 12.00
N ILE A 117 12.61 -8.94 11.40
CA ILE A 117 12.25 -9.14 9.98
C ILE A 117 10.76 -8.91 9.73
N CYS A 118 9.94 -9.10 10.76
CA CYS A 118 8.52 -8.82 10.71
C CYS A 118 8.19 -7.39 11.16
N ARG A 119 8.82 -6.93 12.24
CA ARG A 119 8.52 -5.62 12.82
C ARG A 119 8.82 -4.47 11.86
N VAL A 120 9.93 -4.53 11.12
CA VAL A 120 10.32 -3.44 10.22
C VAL A 120 9.34 -3.26 9.06
N PRO A 121 9.03 -4.27 8.22
CA PRO A 121 8.12 -4.07 7.10
C PRO A 121 6.68 -3.80 7.55
N PHE A 122 6.18 -4.48 8.59
CA PHE A 122 4.84 -4.22 9.09
C PHE A 122 4.74 -2.89 9.83
N GLY A 123 5.76 -2.49 10.59
CA GLY A 123 5.81 -1.17 11.24
C GLY A 123 5.87 -0.03 10.22
N TYR A 124 6.63 -0.21 9.13
CA TYR A 124 6.61 0.74 8.04
C TYR A 124 5.25 0.77 7.31
N GLY A 125 4.67 -0.40 7.02
CA GLY A 125 3.33 -0.51 6.45
C GLY A 125 2.27 0.15 7.34
N ALA A 126 2.39 0.02 8.66
CA ALA A 126 1.53 0.68 9.64
C ALA A 126 1.60 2.20 9.51
N ILE A 127 2.82 2.79 9.48
CA ILE A 127 2.99 4.24 9.31
C ILE A 127 2.30 4.74 8.03
N VAL A 128 2.44 4.01 6.92
CA VAL A 128 1.81 4.38 5.63
C VAL A 128 0.28 4.26 5.72
N ILE A 129 -0.24 3.15 6.23
CA ILE A 129 -1.68 2.90 6.31
C ILE A 129 -2.35 3.86 7.31
N ASP A 130 -1.70 4.15 8.44
CA ASP A 130 -2.17 5.12 9.43
C ASP A 130 -2.21 6.54 8.84
N ALA A 131 -1.20 6.94 8.06
CA ALA A 131 -1.22 8.22 7.36
C ALA A 131 -2.39 8.33 6.36
N VAL A 132 -2.66 7.25 5.61
CA VAL A 132 -3.81 7.17 4.70
C VAL A 132 -5.12 7.21 5.47
N LEU A 133 -5.26 6.43 6.54
CA LEU A 133 -6.45 6.40 7.39
C LEU A 133 -6.74 7.77 7.99
N LEU A 134 -5.71 8.45 8.51
CA LEU A 134 -5.82 9.81 9.04
C LEU A 134 -6.29 10.79 7.96
N PHE A 135 -5.71 10.73 6.76
CA PHE A 135 -6.15 11.56 5.63
C PHE A 135 -7.63 11.33 5.28
N PHE A 136 -8.08 10.08 5.23
CA PHE A 136 -9.49 9.74 4.98
C PHE A 136 -10.41 10.22 6.10
N MET A 137 -10.01 10.07 7.37
CA MET A 137 -10.75 10.59 8.52
C MET A 137 -10.91 12.12 8.45
N LEU A 138 -9.83 12.84 8.18
CA LEU A 138 -9.82 14.30 8.09
C LEU A 138 -10.68 14.80 6.93
N THR A 139 -10.54 14.18 5.76
CA THR A 139 -11.36 14.52 4.58
C THR A 139 -12.84 14.17 4.78
N GLY A 140 -13.13 13.05 5.47
CA GLY A 140 -14.48 12.67 5.85
C GLY A 140 -15.10 13.68 6.80
N LEU A 141 -14.35 14.11 7.83
CA LEU A 141 -14.79 15.10 8.80
C LEU A 141 -15.04 16.48 8.17
N GLN A 142 -14.19 16.90 7.23
CA GLN A 142 -14.41 18.12 6.45
C GLN A 142 -15.73 18.09 5.67
N LYS A 143 -16.06 16.94 5.06
CA LYS A 143 -17.32 16.77 4.33
C LYS A 143 -18.53 16.78 5.26
N LEU A 144 -18.39 16.27 6.49
CA LEU A 144 -19.48 16.25 7.47
C LEU A 144 -19.72 17.62 8.11
N THR A 145 -18.66 18.41 8.33
CA THR A 145 -18.78 19.73 8.97
C THR A 145 -19.25 20.84 8.01
N GLY A 146 -19.15 20.64 6.69
CA GLY A 146 -19.67 21.57 5.69
C GLY A 146 -18.86 22.86 5.51
N ASP A 147 -17.74 23.00 6.21
CA ASP A 147 -16.85 24.17 6.15
C ASP A 147 -15.44 23.74 5.70
N PRO A 148 -15.17 23.69 4.39
CA PRO A 148 -13.88 23.22 3.87
C PRO A 148 -12.74 24.21 4.14
N GLU A 149 -13.01 25.50 4.33
CA GLU A 149 -11.96 26.51 4.51
C GLU A 149 -11.29 26.39 5.87
N ARG A 150 -12.10 26.28 6.94
CA ARG A 150 -11.61 26.19 8.33
C ARG A 150 -10.65 25.01 8.55
N TRP A 151 -10.83 23.93 7.81
CA TRP A 151 -10.09 22.68 8.00
C TRP A 151 -9.12 22.36 6.86
N SER A 152 -8.96 23.25 5.87
CA SER A 152 -8.12 23.00 4.68
C SER A 152 -6.67 22.64 5.01
N TRP A 153 -6.12 23.19 6.10
CA TRP A 153 -4.77 22.88 6.57
C TRP A 153 -4.63 21.43 7.07
N LEU A 154 -5.69 20.82 7.63
CA LEU A 154 -5.70 19.42 8.04
C LEU A 154 -5.60 18.48 6.83
N GLY A 155 -6.26 18.83 5.72
CA GLY A 155 -6.14 18.08 4.47
C GLY A 155 -4.71 18.08 3.95
N LYS A 156 -4.07 19.25 3.93
CA LYS A 156 -2.65 19.40 3.55
C LYS A 156 -1.71 18.66 4.51
N ALA A 157 -1.99 18.67 5.81
CA ALA A 157 -1.23 17.93 6.79
C ALA A 157 -1.34 16.40 6.57
N GLY A 158 -2.54 15.90 6.28
CA GLY A 158 -2.75 14.48 5.95
C GLY A 158 -2.02 14.07 4.66
N GLU A 159 -2.08 14.89 3.62
CA GLU A 159 -1.32 14.65 2.38
C GLU A 159 0.19 14.67 2.64
N GLY A 160 0.69 15.66 3.40
CA GLY A 160 2.08 15.74 3.80
C GLY A 160 2.53 14.51 4.61
N ALA A 161 1.69 14.01 5.51
CA ALA A 161 1.98 12.80 6.28
C ALA A 161 2.14 11.57 5.37
N ILE A 162 1.31 11.42 4.33
CA ILE A 162 1.46 10.34 3.33
C ILE A 162 2.79 10.48 2.59
N TRP A 163 3.15 11.67 2.12
CA TRP A 163 4.41 11.90 1.42
C TRP A 163 5.62 11.59 2.31
N ILE A 164 5.60 12.03 3.56
CA ILE A 164 6.65 11.73 4.53
C ILE A 164 6.73 10.22 4.79
N ALA A 165 5.58 9.56 4.97
CA ALA A 165 5.51 8.12 5.20
C ALA A 165 6.07 7.33 4.02
N VAL A 166 5.76 7.71 2.77
CA VAL A 166 6.14 6.99 1.55
C VAL A 166 7.54 7.37 1.04
N ALA A 167 8.09 8.53 1.45
CA ALA A 167 9.40 9.01 1.01
C ALA A 167 10.55 7.98 1.16
N PRO A 168 10.67 7.23 2.28
CA PRO A 168 11.70 6.20 2.40
C PRO A 168 11.61 5.10 1.34
N LEU A 169 10.40 4.61 0.99
CA LEU A 169 10.23 3.64 -0.11
C LEU A 169 10.67 4.23 -1.45
N ILE A 170 10.27 5.48 -1.71
CA ILE A 170 10.66 6.17 -2.95
C ILE A 170 12.19 6.27 -3.01
N LEU A 171 12.86 6.63 -1.91
CA LEU A 171 14.31 6.72 -1.85
C LEU A 171 14.99 5.35 -2.06
N VAL A 172 14.47 4.28 -1.43
CA VAL A 172 15.01 2.91 -1.60
C VAL A 172 14.95 2.45 -3.06
N VAL A 173 13.96 2.90 -3.84
CA VAL A 173 13.86 2.57 -5.27
C VAL A 173 14.68 3.53 -6.13
N LEU A 174 14.58 4.84 -5.89
CA LEU A 174 15.23 5.85 -6.72
C LEU A 174 16.74 5.83 -6.60
N VAL A 175 17.29 5.63 -5.40
CA VAL A 175 18.74 5.68 -5.17
C VAL A 175 19.47 4.61 -5.98
N PRO A 176 19.09 3.31 -5.93
CA PRO A 176 19.73 2.28 -6.77
C PRO A 176 19.59 2.57 -8.26
N LEU A 177 18.43 3.03 -8.73
CA LEU A 177 18.24 3.38 -10.14
C LEU A 177 19.17 4.51 -10.58
N ILE A 178 19.32 5.55 -9.75
CA ILE A 178 20.24 6.66 -10.01
C ILE A 178 21.68 6.16 -9.99
N VAL A 179 22.08 5.36 -9.01
CA VAL A 179 23.44 4.81 -8.88
C VAL A 179 23.78 3.92 -10.09
N LEU A 180 22.87 3.02 -10.49
CA LEU A 180 23.05 2.17 -11.66
C LEU A 180 23.17 3.00 -12.94
N GLY A 181 22.29 3.98 -13.14
CA GLY A 181 22.35 4.87 -14.31
C GLY A 181 23.63 5.71 -14.36
N LEU A 182 24.08 6.23 -13.20
CA LEU A 182 25.35 6.95 -13.08
C LEU A 182 26.55 6.04 -13.35
N TRP A 183 26.52 4.80 -12.84
CA TRP A 183 27.58 3.82 -13.06
C TRP A 183 27.69 3.43 -14.53
N GLU A 184 26.57 3.15 -15.20
CA GLU A 184 26.53 2.90 -16.64
C GLU A 184 27.05 4.12 -17.44
N ALA A 185 26.67 5.32 -17.02
CA ALA A 185 27.14 6.54 -17.67
C ALA A 185 28.66 6.76 -17.52
N LEU A 186 29.19 6.53 -16.32
CA LEU A 186 30.61 6.65 -16.02
C LEU A 186 31.42 5.57 -16.76
N THR A 187 30.95 4.32 -16.76
CA THR A 187 31.63 3.24 -17.49
C THR A 187 31.65 3.48 -18.99
N LEU A 188 30.57 4.00 -19.58
CA LEU A 188 30.57 4.40 -21.00
C LEU A 188 31.53 5.56 -21.26
N ARG A 189 31.56 6.56 -20.36
CA ARG A 189 32.46 7.70 -20.45
C ARG A 189 33.93 7.27 -20.40
N MET A 190 34.29 6.35 -19.51
CA MET A 190 35.64 5.79 -19.42
C MET A 190 36.04 5.01 -20.68
N LYS A 191 35.10 4.27 -21.28
CA LYS A 191 35.37 3.47 -22.49
C LYS A 191 35.46 4.30 -23.78
N THR A 192 34.63 5.33 -23.92
CA THR A 192 34.44 6.05 -25.20
C THR A 192 34.98 7.47 -25.20
N GLY A 193 35.30 8.04 -24.04
CA GLY A 193 35.64 9.46 -23.91
C GLY A 193 34.48 10.40 -24.24
N GLN A 194 33.24 9.92 -24.34
CA GLN A 194 32.02 10.69 -24.59
C GLN A 194 30.96 10.40 -23.52
N TRP A 195 30.15 11.39 -23.16
CA TRP A 195 29.03 11.16 -22.24
C TRP A 195 27.87 10.45 -22.98
N PRO A 196 27.16 9.49 -22.34
CA PRO A 196 25.97 8.87 -22.93
C PRO A 196 24.96 9.95 -23.31
N ARG A 197 24.58 9.96 -24.58
CA ARG A 197 23.60 10.90 -25.11
C ARG A 197 22.37 10.13 -25.54
N ASN A 198 21.23 10.43 -24.92
CA ASN A 198 19.96 9.79 -25.27
C ASN A 198 19.41 10.41 -26.56
N GLU A 199 19.94 9.99 -27.71
CA GLU A 199 19.53 10.49 -29.04
C GLU A 199 18.04 10.26 -29.32
N GLY A 200 17.44 9.19 -28.77
CA GLY A 200 16.01 8.93 -28.88
C GLY A 200 15.15 9.99 -28.19
N PHE A 201 15.53 10.37 -26.96
CA PHE A 201 14.89 11.46 -26.23
C PHE A 201 15.05 12.81 -26.97
N ILE A 202 16.25 13.09 -27.49
CA ILE A 202 16.52 14.32 -28.25
C ILE A 202 15.67 14.39 -29.51
N ARG A 203 15.55 13.30 -30.29
CA ARG A 203 14.68 13.24 -31.47
C ARG A 203 13.22 13.50 -31.11
N LYS A 204 12.73 12.90 -30.03
CA LYS A 204 11.34 13.10 -29.55
C LYS A 204 11.10 14.55 -29.14
N GLN A 205 12.01 15.17 -28.39
CA GLN A 205 11.89 16.58 -28.01
C GLN A 205 12.02 17.54 -29.20
N ARG A 206 12.83 17.21 -30.22
CA ARG A 206 12.87 17.97 -31.48
C ARG A 206 11.55 17.89 -32.24
N ALA A 207 10.97 16.69 -32.35
CA ALA A 207 9.67 16.50 -32.99
C ALA A 207 8.54 17.27 -32.29
N GLN A 208 8.64 17.44 -30.96
CA GLN A 208 7.70 18.23 -30.16
C GLN A 208 7.95 19.75 -30.21
N GLY A 209 8.99 20.23 -30.91
CA GLY A 209 9.32 21.65 -30.99
C GLY A 209 9.81 22.29 -29.68
N LEU A 210 9.97 21.51 -28.60
CA LEU A 210 10.39 21.99 -27.28
C LEU A 210 11.79 22.62 -27.31
N LEU A 211 12.71 22.02 -28.07
CA LEU A 211 14.08 22.53 -28.21
C LEU A 211 14.18 23.83 -29.01
N GLN A 212 13.18 24.16 -29.84
CA GLN A 212 13.14 25.44 -30.55
C GLN A 212 12.63 26.57 -29.65
N ARG A 213 11.78 26.25 -28.68
CA ARG A 213 11.26 27.24 -27.71
C ARG A 213 12.30 27.67 -26.68
N LEU A 214 13.22 26.78 -26.29
CA LEU A 214 14.31 27.08 -25.34
C LEU A 214 15.44 27.95 -25.92
N LYS A 215 15.44 28.21 -27.23
CA LYS A 215 16.44 29.05 -27.90
C LYS A 215 16.00 30.51 -28.10
N ARG A 216 14.77 30.85 -27.71
CA ARG A 216 14.26 32.23 -27.67
C ARG A 216 14.29 32.72 -26.24
#